data_AF-A0A9D7AF23-F1
#
_entry.id   AF-A0A9D7AF23-F1
#
_cell.length_a   1.000
_cell.length_b   1.000
_cell.length_c   1.000
_cell.angle_alpha   90.00
_cell.angle_beta   90.00
_cell.angle_gamma   90.00
#
_symmetry.space_group_name_H-M   'P 1'
#
loop_
_entity.id
_entity.type
_entity.pdbx_description
1 polymer ?
#
loop_
_entity_poly.entity_id
_entity_poly.type
_entity_poly.pdbx_seq_one_letter_code
_entity_poly.pdbx_strand_id
1 'polypeptide(L)'
;MYEGSKAYVKSGDLAYCKACKGTFPILGTAMTMIDGGPMVAYGDRVLCRCPDHWVIAQSTWFCDDLSNQSSSQVTRSSPSVQPSSFAETSTSNSTTPVFAKSCLRGSGCTDAGTAPEPVENFGGMAFYQAAALTALVNTGTTSTTEGIVASVFRYLGGTASRAIIGRFATPNPVTVGLVGVLFSAGLNSGEEDYLDQKRLEHLAAQNGNAPTRVRFEWVMDSTTGKMKVNGYHTGAGMLSSEVPVREMKLDPKTGIYEFWEDGASGPSILWTPDNPGFQSPQHTGNENIFVPPPTITILPIPEETGGYTETFPMPEEKNFRDYILVHPEGAFEPIYIYLAKPPVKLVEVELYSDFEGRSREGLYHADHMPSAAAVRANLKRRYPDADENELREMAKNVAAIIVPAEVHRKISETYGARNTPKQIEEDSWELKSALDRNFEAIRPALKEYSVTESQLEEAKAKMHEINRKQGLY
;
A
#
# COMPACT_ATOMS: atom_id res chain seq x y z
N MET A 1 -21.75 -0.10 -35.27
CA MET A 1 -21.98 -0.69 -33.94
C MET A 1 -22.02 0.45 -32.92
N TYR A 2 -22.90 0.39 -31.93
CA TYR A 2 -23.16 1.50 -30.99
C TYR A 2 -23.15 1.00 -29.55
N GLU A 3 -22.74 1.87 -28.62
CA GLU A 3 -22.97 1.73 -27.19
C GLU A 3 -24.02 2.77 -26.77
N GLY A 4 -25.24 2.32 -26.47
CA GLY A 4 -26.38 3.23 -26.37
C GLY A 4 -26.61 3.97 -27.69
N SER A 5 -26.50 5.31 -27.67
CA SER A 5 -26.65 6.18 -28.86
C SER A 5 -25.33 6.61 -29.50
N LYS A 6 -24.17 6.17 -28.98
CA LYS A 6 -22.85 6.58 -29.46
C LYS A 6 -22.21 5.50 -30.33
N ALA A 7 -21.70 5.89 -31.50
CA ALA A 7 -21.00 4.95 -32.37
C ALA A 7 -19.62 4.60 -31.80
N TYR A 8 -19.20 3.34 -31.94
CA TYR A 8 -17.82 2.98 -31.63
C TYR A 8 -16.84 3.56 -32.65
N VAL A 9 -15.67 3.95 -32.17
CA VAL A 9 -14.60 4.58 -32.95
C VAL A 9 -13.82 3.53 -33.73
N LYS A 10 -13.65 3.75 -35.03
CA LYS A 10 -12.90 2.87 -35.94
C LYS A 10 -11.52 3.44 -36.27
N SER A 11 -10.60 2.57 -36.66
CA SER A 11 -9.31 3.01 -37.20
C SER A 11 -9.52 3.93 -38.40
N GLY A 12 -8.85 5.08 -38.41
CA GLY A 12 -9.05 6.15 -39.39
C GLY A 12 -10.00 7.27 -38.94
N ASP A 13 -10.80 7.07 -37.89
CA ASP A 13 -11.60 8.16 -37.31
C ASP A 13 -10.72 9.26 -36.73
N LEU A 14 -11.22 10.50 -36.70
CA LEU A 14 -10.44 11.68 -36.40
C LEU A 14 -10.53 12.10 -34.93
N ALA A 15 -9.38 12.31 -34.29
CA ALA A 15 -9.26 12.97 -32.99
C ALA A 15 -8.69 14.39 -33.14
N TYR A 16 -9.23 15.35 -32.39
CA TYR A 16 -8.69 16.71 -32.36
C TYR A 16 -7.51 16.80 -31.37
N CYS A 17 -6.34 17.17 -31.88
CA CYS A 17 -5.14 17.40 -31.08
C CYS A 17 -5.07 18.88 -30.67
N LYS A 18 -5.12 19.16 -29.36
CA LYS A 18 -5.02 20.53 -28.83
C LYS A 18 -3.65 21.16 -29.05
N ALA A 19 -2.57 20.36 -29.03
CA ALA A 19 -1.19 20.84 -29.24
C ALA A 19 -0.93 21.20 -30.72
N CYS A 20 -1.33 20.33 -31.64
CA CYS A 20 -1.16 20.55 -33.08
C CYS A 20 -2.27 21.40 -33.71
N LYS A 21 -3.34 21.72 -32.96
CA LYS A 21 -4.52 22.49 -33.39
C LYS A 21 -5.12 21.98 -34.70
N GLY A 22 -5.38 20.67 -34.78
CA GLY A 22 -5.94 20.02 -35.96
C GLY A 22 -6.53 18.64 -35.66
N THR A 23 -7.22 18.07 -36.64
CA THR A 23 -7.78 16.71 -36.56
C THR A 23 -6.84 15.70 -37.22
N PHE A 24 -6.61 14.58 -36.54
CA PHE A 24 -5.67 13.54 -36.98
C PHE A 24 -6.32 12.16 -36.89
N PRO A 25 -6.01 11.25 -37.82
CA PRO A 25 -6.52 9.89 -37.77
C PRO A 25 -5.97 9.13 -36.57
N ILE A 26 -6.81 8.28 -36.00
CA ILE A 26 -6.44 7.34 -34.95
C ILE A 26 -6.04 6.01 -35.60
N LEU A 27 -4.94 5.41 -35.13
CA LEU A 27 -4.55 4.06 -35.51
C LEU A 27 -5.21 3.07 -34.55
N GLY A 28 -6.33 2.49 -34.96
CA GLY A 28 -6.99 1.43 -34.22
C GLY A 28 -6.25 0.10 -34.34
N THR A 29 -6.04 -0.59 -33.22
CA THR A 29 -5.34 -1.89 -33.15
C THR A 29 -6.27 -3.06 -32.81
N ALA A 30 -7.49 -2.82 -32.32
CA ALA A 30 -8.42 -3.88 -31.95
C ALA A 30 -8.99 -4.59 -33.19
N MET A 31 -8.68 -5.88 -33.37
CA MET A 31 -9.22 -6.70 -34.45
C MET A 31 -10.53 -7.37 -34.03
N THR A 32 -11.65 -6.93 -34.59
CA THR A 32 -12.93 -7.65 -34.50
C THR A 32 -13.50 -7.92 -35.89
N MET A 33 -14.05 -9.11 -36.07
CA MET A 33 -14.70 -9.54 -37.31
C MET A 33 -16.16 -9.10 -37.29
N ILE A 34 -16.45 -7.85 -37.67
CA ILE A 34 -17.71 -7.39 -38.32
C ILE A 34 -17.43 -5.99 -38.94
N ASP A 35 -17.66 -5.86 -40.25
CA ASP A 35 -17.70 -4.61 -41.04
C ASP A 35 -16.46 -3.70 -41.03
N GLY A 36 -15.35 -4.24 -41.56
CA GLY A 36 -14.51 -3.49 -42.51
C GLY A 36 -13.18 -2.91 -42.03
N GLY A 37 -12.72 -3.17 -40.81
CA GLY A 37 -11.38 -2.76 -40.37
C GLY A 37 -11.20 -2.73 -38.84
N PRO A 38 -9.95 -2.51 -38.35
CA PRO A 38 -9.66 -2.50 -36.93
C PRO A 38 -10.36 -1.34 -36.21
N MET A 39 -10.72 -1.56 -34.94
CA MET A 39 -11.36 -0.59 -34.05
C MET A 39 -10.32 0.08 -33.13
N VAL A 40 -10.72 1.18 -32.50
CA VAL A 40 -9.85 1.94 -31.58
C VAL A 40 -10.05 1.46 -30.15
N ALA A 41 -8.96 1.01 -29.52
CA ALA A 41 -8.88 0.59 -28.13
C ALA A 41 -8.33 1.70 -27.22
N TYR A 42 -8.48 1.51 -25.91
CA TYR A 42 -7.77 2.33 -24.92
C TYR A 42 -6.26 2.17 -25.12
N GLY A 43 -5.53 3.28 -25.17
CA GLY A 43 -4.08 3.30 -25.40
C GLY A 43 -3.67 3.41 -26.87
N ASP A 44 -4.60 3.32 -27.82
CA ASP A 44 -4.27 3.48 -29.25
C ASP A 44 -3.76 4.87 -29.59
N ARG A 45 -2.87 4.96 -30.56
CA ARG A 45 -2.17 6.22 -30.88
C ARG A 45 -2.97 7.12 -31.80
N VAL A 46 -2.96 8.42 -31.50
CA VAL A 46 -3.38 9.48 -32.44
C VAL A 46 -2.18 9.85 -33.31
N LEU A 47 -2.32 9.80 -34.65
CA LEU A 47 -1.19 9.94 -35.59
C LEU A 47 -0.65 11.38 -35.75
N CYS A 48 -0.89 12.25 -34.76
CA CYS A 48 -0.38 13.62 -34.70
C CYS A 48 1.12 13.74 -34.36
N ARG A 49 1.83 12.62 -34.15
CA ARG A 49 3.26 12.52 -33.81
C ARG A 49 3.70 13.18 -32.49
N CYS A 50 2.76 13.61 -31.64
CA CYS A 50 3.06 13.99 -30.26
C CYS A 50 3.39 12.73 -29.43
N PRO A 51 4.35 12.81 -28.49
CA PRO A 51 4.81 11.64 -27.72
C PRO A 51 3.74 11.04 -26.80
N ASP A 52 2.85 11.88 -26.25
CA ASP A 52 1.91 11.47 -25.18
C ASP A 52 0.42 11.54 -25.57
N HIS A 53 0.10 11.37 -26.86
CA HIS A 53 -1.28 11.40 -27.35
C HIS A 53 -1.79 10.00 -27.71
N TRP A 54 -2.42 9.36 -26.72
CA TRP A 54 -3.15 8.11 -26.85
C TRP A 54 -4.64 8.29 -26.57
N VAL A 55 -5.44 7.34 -27.02
CA VAL A 55 -6.89 7.33 -26.85
C VAL A 55 -7.26 6.85 -25.46
N ILE A 56 -8.13 7.59 -24.79
CA ILE A 56 -8.80 7.16 -23.57
C ILE A 56 -10.20 6.71 -23.99
N ALA A 57 -10.38 5.39 -24.16
CA ALA A 57 -11.66 4.80 -24.46
C ALA A 57 -12.34 4.28 -23.18
N GLN A 58 -13.67 4.39 -23.13
CA GLN A 58 -14.51 3.75 -22.12
C GLN A 58 -15.62 3.03 -22.88
N SER A 59 -15.62 1.69 -22.84
CA SER A 59 -16.70 0.87 -23.39
C SER A 59 -16.96 -0.36 -22.52
N THR A 60 -18.19 -0.87 -22.59
CA THR A 60 -18.59 -2.16 -21.99
C THR A 60 -18.24 -3.37 -22.87
N TRP A 61 -17.69 -3.13 -24.06
CA TRP A 61 -17.33 -4.16 -25.03
C TRP A 61 -15.83 -4.53 -24.90
N PHE A 62 -15.54 -5.84 -24.87
CA PHE A 62 -14.20 -6.42 -24.70
C PHE A 62 -13.78 -7.15 -25.98
N CYS A 63 -12.49 -7.06 -26.35
CA CYS A 63 -11.90 -7.81 -27.46
C CYS A 63 -10.68 -8.58 -26.95
N ASP A 64 -10.57 -9.87 -27.27
CA ASP A 64 -9.42 -10.71 -26.88
C ASP A 64 -8.16 -10.32 -27.67
N ASP A 65 -7.01 -10.23 -26.98
CA ASP A 65 -5.71 -9.99 -27.59
C ASP A 65 -5.15 -11.31 -28.15
N LEU A 66 -5.36 -11.55 -29.45
CA LEU A 66 -4.80 -12.70 -30.17
C LEU A 66 -3.47 -12.33 -30.85
N SER A 67 -2.52 -11.79 -30.11
CA SER A 67 -1.14 -11.60 -30.62
C SER A 67 -0.28 -12.87 -30.53
N ASN A 68 -0.85 -14.05 -30.20
CA ASN A 68 -0.07 -15.30 -30.13
C ASN A 68 -0.77 -16.55 -30.71
N GLN A 69 -1.31 -16.47 -31.93
CA GLN A 69 -1.60 -17.67 -32.72
C GLN A 69 -0.85 -17.63 -34.06
N SER A 70 0.38 -18.16 -34.05
CA SER A 70 1.02 -18.66 -35.27
C SER A 70 0.75 -20.16 -35.42
N SER A 71 -0.11 -20.46 -36.39
CA SER A 71 -0.06 -21.60 -37.33
C SER A 71 0.39 -22.97 -36.83
N SER A 72 -0.54 -23.93 -36.82
CA SER A 72 -0.38 -25.14 -37.66
C SER A 72 -1.73 -25.80 -37.93
N GLN A 73 -1.96 -26.11 -39.20
CA GLN A 73 -3.21 -26.61 -39.76
C GLN A 73 -3.02 -28.09 -40.18
N VAL A 74 -4.13 -28.85 -40.12
CA VAL A 74 -4.39 -30.18 -40.73
C VAL A 74 -3.69 -31.36 -40.02
N THR A 75 -4.34 -32.43 -39.56
CA THR A 75 -5.31 -33.32 -40.24
C THR A 75 -6.30 -34.03 -39.30
N ARG A 76 -7.44 -34.37 -39.91
CA ARG A 76 -8.66 -34.98 -39.37
C ARG A 76 -8.60 -36.51 -39.45
N SER A 77 -8.83 -37.20 -38.33
CA SER A 77 -9.32 -38.59 -38.31
C SER A 77 -9.71 -39.07 -36.90
N SER A 78 -11.01 -39.32 -36.70
CA SER A 78 -11.53 -40.32 -35.73
C SER A 78 -11.52 -41.70 -36.43
N PRO A 79 -11.73 -42.88 -35.77
CA PRO A 79 -12.24 -43.12 -34.40
C PRO A 79 -11.53 -44.28 -33.62
N SER A 80 -11.90 -44.50 -32.35
CA SER A 80 -12.26 -45.81 -31.75
C SER A 80 -11.97 -45.89 -30.24
N VAL A 81 -12.97 -46.35 -29.51
CA VAL A 81 -13.00 -46.68 -28.08
C VAL A 81 -12.23 -47.99 -27.81
N GLN A 82 -11.46 -48.08 -26.72
CA GLN A 82 -11.57 -49.12 -25.66
C GLN A 82 -10.59 -48.86 -24.47
N PRO A 83 -10.90 -49.35 -23.25
CA PRO A 83 -10.37 -48.82 -21.99
C PRO A 83 -9.46 -49.81 -21.23
N SER A 84 -8.31 -49.35 -20.72
CA SER A 84 -7.53 -49.93 -19.59
C SER A 84 -6.28 -49.04 -19.42
N SER A 85 -5.70 -48.77 -18.25
CA SER A 85 -5.80 -49.34 -16.92
C SER A 85 -5.21 -48.32 -15.95
N PHE A 86 -5.74 -48.29 -14.72
CA PHE A 86 -5.20 -47.57 -13.58
C PHE A 86 -3.68 -47.72 -13.45
N ALA A 87 -3.00 -46.59 -13.49
CA ALA A 87 -1.79 -46.34 -12.74
C ALA A 87 -1.87 -44.88 -12.26
N GLU A 88 -2.67 -44.67 -11.21
CA GLU A 88 -2.56 -43.49 -10.37
C GLU A 88 -1.13 -43.45 -9.85
N THR A 89 -0.29 -42.69 -10.54
CA THR A 89 0.90 -42.13 -9.90
C THR A 89 0.43 -40.80 -9.31
N SER A 90 -0.32 -40.92 -8.23
CA SER A 90 -0.68 -39.81 -7.35
C SER A 90 0.59 -39.40 -6.59
N THR A 91 1.47 -38.67 -7.26
CA THR A 91 2.35 -37.73 -6.57
C THR A 91 1.51 -36.52 -6.22
N SER A 92 0.73 -36.61 -5.15
CA SER A 92 0.16 -35.44 -4.50
C SER A 92 1.30 -34.64 -3.88
N ASN A 93 2.01 -33.87 -4.70
CA ASN A 93 2.73 -32.70 -4.21
C ASN A 93 1.64 -31.73 -3.77
N SER A 94 1.24 -31.77 -2.50
CA SER A 94 0.26 -30.84 -1.95
C SER A 94 0.94 -29.47 -1.84
N THR A 95 1.04 -28.77 -2.96
CA THR A 95 1.48 -27.38 -3.01
C THR A 95 0.59 -26.57 -2.08
N THR A 96 1.17 -25.89 -1.10
CA THR A 96 0.40 -25.05 -0.16
C THR A 96 -0.34 -23.97 -0.95
N PRO A 97 -1.68 -23.91 -0.88
CA PRO A 97 -2.44 -22.91 -1.60
C PRO A 97 -2.14 -21.49 -1.08
N VAL A 98 -2.14 -20.49 -1.96
CA VAL A 98 -1.83 -19.10 -1.62
C VAL A 98 -2.94 -18.14 -2.06
N PHE A 99 -3.05 -16.99 -1.40
CA PHE A 99 -4.02 -15.96 -1.72
C PHE A 99 -3.76 -15.32 -3.09
N ALA A 100 -2.50 -14.99 -3.39
CA ALA A 100 -2.11 -14.41 -4.68
C ALA A 100 -0.74 -14.96 -5.11
N LYS A 101 -0.61 -15.23 -6.41
CA LYS A 101 0.65 -15.60 -7.07
C LYS A 101 0.70 -15.03 -8.48
N SER A 102 1.91 -14.92 -9.02
CA SER A 102 2.10 -14.51 -10.40
C SER A 102 1.52 -15.56 -11.34
N CYS A 103 0.71 -15.14 -12.30
CA CYS A 103 0.18 -16.00 -13.36
C CYS A 103 1.29 -16.59 -14.26
N LEU A 104 2.51 -16.06 -14.19
CA LEU A 104 3.67 -16.59 -14.89
C LEU A 104 4.21 -17.89 -14.27
N ARG A 105 3.81 -18.25 -13.04
CA ARG A 105 4.26 -19.50 -12.40
C ARG A 105 3.58 -20.75 -12.97
N GLY A 106 2.36 -20.61 -13.49
CA GLY A 106 1.51 -21.72 -13.92
C GLY A 106 0.83 -22.46 -12.76
N SER A 107 -0.17 -23.29 -13.09
CA SER A 107 -0.95 -24.05 -12.11
C SER A 107 -0.11 -25.08 -11.36
N GLY A 108 -0.34 -25.21 -10.05
CA GLY A 108 0.39 -26.11 -9.16
C GLY A 108 1.75 -25.60 -8.68
N CYS A 109 2.19 -24.44 -9.16
CA CYS A 109 3.43 -23.78 -8.74
C CYS A 109 3.12 -22.54 -7.91
N THR A 110 3.42 -22.59 -6.62
CA THR A 110 3.36 -21.43 -5.71
C THR A 110 4.75 -20.96 -5.33
N ASP A 111 5.75 -21.10 -6.19
CA ASP A 111 7.08 -20.54 -5.90
C ASP A 111 7.04 -19.01 -6.01
N ALA A 112 7.85 -18.34 -5.18
CA ALA A 112 8.04 -16.90 -5.27
C ALA A 112 8.71 -16.54 -6.61
N GLY A 113 8.39 -15.35 -7.14
CA GLY A 113 9.12 -14.81 -8.29
C GLY A 113 10.54 -14.43 -7.91
N THR A 114 11.49 -14.70 -8.80
CA THR A 114 12.93 -14.45 -8.60
C THR A 114 13.44 -13.23 -9.37
N ALA A 115 12.57 -12.56 -10.13
CA ALA A 115 12.91 -11.40 -10.94
C ALA A 115 11.83 -10.33 -10.79
N PRO A 116 12.17 -9.03 -10.97
CA PRO A 116 11.18 -7.97 -10.94
C PRO A 116 10.08 -8.18 -11.98
N GLU A 117 8.82 -8.06 -11.57
CA GLU A 117 7.67 -8.23 -12.46
C GLU A 117 6.54 -7.22 -12.14
N PRO A 118 5.68 -6.89 -13.12
CA PRO A 118 4.56 -5.96 -12.90
C PRO A 118 3.48 -6.57 -11.99
N VAL A 119 2.84 -5.74 -11.17
CA VAL A 119 1.73 -6.14 -10.27
C VAL A 119 0.54 -6.73 -11.03
N GLU A 120 0.38 -6.38 -12.30
CA GLU A 120 -0.66 -6.91 -13.19
C GLU A 120 -0.60 -8.44 -13.35
N ASN A 121 0.57 -9.06 -13.11
CA ASN A 121 0.71 -10.52 -13.08
C ASN A 121 0.09 -11.16 -11.83
N PHE A 122 -0.25 -10.36 -10.81
CA PHE A 122 -0.86 -10.78 -9.55
C PHE A 122 -2.32 -10.34 -9.40
N GLY A 123 -2.75 -9.33 -10.13
CA GLY A 123 -4.12 -8.82 -10.07
C GLY A 123 -4.21 -7.33 -10.39
N GLY A 124 -5.43 -6.80 -10.27
CA GLY A 124 -5.70 -5.37 -10.38
C GLY A 124 -5.50 -4.63 -9.06
N MET A 125 -5.13 -3.35 -9.14
CA MET A 125 -4.95 -2.48 -7.98
C MET A 125 -6.05 -1.44 -7.88
N ALA A 126 -6.38 -0.98 -6.68
CA ALA A 126 -7.19 0.21 -6.44
C ALA A 126 -6.64 1.01 -5.25
N PHE A 127 -6.76 2.33 -5.32
CA PHE A 127 -6.21 3.23 -4.29
C PHE A 127 -7.27 4.18 -3.76
N TYR A 128 -7.25 4.37 -2.44
CA TYR A 128 -8.20 5.20 -1.72
C TYR A 128 -7.47 6.11 -0.73
N GLN A 129 -7.97 7.33 -0.53
CA GLN A 129 -7.42 8.29 0.43
C GLN A 129 -8.53 8.90 1.30
N ALA A 130 -8.31 9.04 2.60
CA ALA A 130 -9.27 9.69 3.47
C ALA A 130 -9.41 11.17 3.05
N ALA A 131 -10.64 11.61 2.79
CA ALA A 131 -10.94 13.01 2.58
C ALA A 131 -11.32 13.65 3.92
N ALA A 132 -10.81 14.86 4.19
CA ALA A 132 -11.12 15.63 5.41
C ALA A 132 -12.60 16.06 5.54
N LEU A 133 -13.47 15.57 4.65
CA LEU A 133 -14.90 15.79 4.70
C LEU A 133 -15.52 14.74 5.60
N THR A 134 -15.91 15.20 6.77
CA THR A 134 -16.75 14.44 7.69
C THR A 134 -18.15 14.32 7.08
N ALA A 135 -18.58 13.09 6.82
CA ALA A 135 -19.95 12.79 6.41
C ALA A 135 -20.65 12.04 7.54
N LEU A 136 -21.95 12.28 7.72
CA LEU A 136 -22.79 11.29 8.37
C LEU A 136 -22.96 10.12 7.39
N VAL A 137 -22.51 8.95 7.79
CA VAL A 137 -22.81 7.71 7.06
C VAL A 137 -24.22 7.31 7.48
N ASN A 138 -25.20 7.57 6.62
CA ASN A 138 -26.61 7.32 6.90
C ASN A 138 -26.96 5.84 6.75
N THR A 139 -27.77 5.38 7.70
CA THR A 139 -28.29 4.01 7.80
C THR A 139 -29.45 3.85 6.81
N GLY A 140 -29.27 2.99 5.81
CA GLY A 140 -30.33 2.65 4.87
C GLY A 140 -31.39 1.75 5.50
N THR A 141 -32.17 2.26 6.48
CA THR A 141 -33.56 1.87 6.81
C THR A 141 -34.03 2.56 8.11
N THR A 142 -35.17 3.25 8.02
CA THR A 142 -36.04 3.76 9.10
C THR A 142 -35.45 4.67 10.20
N SER A 143 -35.59 5.98 9.98
CA SER A 143 -36.03 7.01 10.95
C SER A 143 -35.46 7.06 12.38
N THR A 144 -34.19 6.76 12.60
CA THR A 144 -33.45 7.31 13.76
C THR A 144 -32.11 7.89 13.30
N THR A 145 -31.91 9.19 13.53
CA THR A 145 -30.70 9.95 13.23
C THR A 145 -29.56 9.61 14.20
N GLU A 146 -29.07 8.38 14.17
CA GLU A 146 -27.81 7.97 14.81
C GLU A 146 -26.81 7.60 13.71
N GLY A 147 -26.27 8.63 13.03
CA GLY A 147 -25.23 8.41 12.02
C GLY A 147 -23.84 8.42 12.63
N ILE A 148 -22.96 7.55 12.12
CA ILE A 148 -21.53 7.59 12.48
C ILE A 148 -20.89 8.78 11.78
N VAL A 149 -20.13 9.56 12.55
CA VAL A 149 -19.28 10.64 12.05
C VAL A 149 -17.99 10.01 11.51
N ALA A 150 -17.83 10.02 10.19
CA ALA A 150 -16.69 9.38 9.53
C ALA A 150 -16.12 10.23 8.39
N SER A 151 -14.83 10.05 8.09
CA SER A 151 -14.22 10.59 6.89
C SER A 151 -14.34 9.60 5.75
N VAL A 152 -14.81 10.08 4.60
CA VAL A 152 -15.05 9.23 3.43
C VAL A 152 -13.74 9.00 2.68
N PHE A 153 -13.52 7.78 2.20
CA PHE A 153 -12.44 7.52 1.26
C PHE A 153 -12.79 8.00 -0.16
N ARG A 154 -11.94 8.86 -0.74
CA ARG A 154 -11.96 9.15 -2.19
C ARG A 154 -11.24 8.04 -2.94
N TYR A 155 -11.84 7.55 -4.02
CA TYR A 155 -11.15 6.68 -4.97
C TYR A 155 -10.19 7.51 -5.83
N LEU A 156 -8.96 7.03 -5.99
CA LEU A 156 -7.87 7.74 -6.68
C LEU A 156 -7.51 7.15 -8.05
N GLY A 157 -7.88 5.89 -8.32
CA GLY A 157 -7.53 5.21 -9.56
C GLY A 157 -7.24 3.72 -9.36
N GLY A 158 -6.99 3.02 -10.49
CA GLY A 158 -6.64 1.60 -10.53
C GLY A 158 -7.68 0.68 -11.19
N THR A 159 -7.22 -0.49 -11.64
CA THR A 159 -7.99 -1.48 -12.40
C THR A 159 -8.96 -2.31 -11.55
N ALA A 160 -8.78 -2.40 -10.23
CA ALA A 160 -9.67 -3.12 -9.31
C ALA A 160 -10.90 -2.32 -8.84
N SER A 161 -11.17 -1.15 -9.43
CA SER A 161 -12.22 -0.21 -8.98
C SER A 161 -13.65 -0.74 -9.01
N ARG A 162 -13.88 -1.87 -9.68
CA ARG A 162 -15.18 -2.53 -9.78
C ARG A 162 -15.33 -3.73 -8.84
N ALA A 163 -14.25 -4.15 -8.16
CA ALA A 163 -14.26 -5.29 -7.24
C ALA A 163 -15.12 -5.03 -5.99
N ILE A 164 -15.25 -3.77 -5.61
CA ILE A 164 -15.90 -3.37 -4.36
C ILE A 164 -17.02 -2.39 -4.72
N ILE A 165 -18.24 -2.91 -4.71
CA ILE A 165 -19.46 -2.09 -4.77
C ILE A 165 -19.62 -1.41 -3.39
N GLY A 166 -20.26 -0.24 -3.33
CA GLY A 166 -20.46 0.48 -2.07
C GLY A 166 -19.36 1.50 -1.75
N ARG A 167 -19.17 1.80 -0.46
CA ARG A 167 -18.38 2.93 0.01
C ARG A 167 -17.54 2.56 1.23
N PHE A 168 -16.22 2.75 1.11
CA PHE A 168 -15.33 2.77 2.28
C PHE A 168 -15.31 4.14 2.95
N ALA A 169 -15.19 4.11 4.27
CA ALA A 169 -14.89 5.26 5.12
C ALA A 169 -13.92 4.86 6.25
N THR A 170 -13.37 5.83 6.95
CA THR A 170 -12.60 5.68 8.19
C THR A 170 -13.32 6.47 9.27
N PRO A 171 -13.38 5.98 10.53
CA PRO A 171 -13.98 6.75 11.62
C PRO A 171 -13.23 8.07 11.85
N ASN A 172 -13.87 8.96 12.63
CA ASN A 172 -13.26 10.19 13.12
C ASN A 172 -12.91 10.03 14.61
N PRO A 173 -11.64 10.23 15.03
CA PRO A 173 -10.48 10.64 14.23
C PRO A 173 -10.02 9.56 13.24
N VAL A 174 -9.44 10.01 12.12
CA VAL A 174 -8.94 9.14 11.03
C VAL A 174 -7.91 8.15 11.56
N THR A 175 -8.18 6.86 11.38
CA THR A 175 -7.30 5.74 11.77
C THR A 175 -6.44 5.27 10.58
N VAL A 176 -6.93 5.47 9.35
CA VAL A 176 -6.24 5.11 8.11
C VAL A 176 -6.38 6.24 7.08
N GLY A 177 -5.25 6.82 6.67
CA GLY A 177 -5.22 7.93 5.71
C GLY A 177 -5.18 7.51 4.23
N LEU A 178 -4.54 6.37 3.93
CA LEU A 178 -4.40 5.80 2.59
C LEU A 178 -4.60 4.29 2.65
N VAL A 179 -5.30 3.75 1.67
CA VAL A 179 -5.56 2.32 1.50
C VAL A 179 -5.21 1.94 0.07
N GLY A 180 -4.40 0.90 -0.08
CA GLY A 180 -4.25 0.20 -1.34
C GLY A 180 -4.97 -1.14 -1.27
N VAL A 181 -5.53 -1.56 -2.41
CA VAL A 181 -6.27 -2.81 -2.56
C VAL A 181 -5.69 -3.58 -3.74
N LEU A 182 -5.33 -4.83 -3.53
CA LEU A 182 -5.06 -5.81 -4.59
C LEU A 182 -6.25 -6.75 -4.72
N PHE A 183 -6.66 -7.00 -5.96
CA PHE A 183 -7.76 -7.87 -6.30
C PHE A 183 -7.42 -8.76 -7.50
N SER A 184 -7.71 -10.06 -7.40
CA SER A 184 -7.25 -11.08 -8.34
C SER A 184 -8.40 -11.88 -8.98
N ALA A 185 -9.58 -11.30 -9.23
CA ALA A 185 -10.69 -12.07 -9.81
C ALA A 185 -10.32 -12.71 -11.15
N GLY A 186 -10.61 -14.01 -11.26
CA GLY A 186 -10.36 -14.83 -12.45
C GLY A 186 -8.89 -15.22 -12.64
N LEU A 187 -7.94 -14.48 -12.06
CA LEU A 187 -6.52 -14.79 -12.18
C LEU A 187 -6.18 -15.94 -11.23
N ASN A 188 -5.78 -17.09 -11.81
CA ASN A 188 -5.54 -18.37 -11.13
C ASN A 188 -6.81 -18.98 -10.46
N SER A 189 -8.01 -18.49 -10.80
CA SER A 189 -9.26 -19.04 -10.27
C SER A 189 -9.49 -20.46 -10.77
N GLY A 190 -9.82 -21.37 -9.84
CA GLY A 190 -10.02 -22.80 -10.12
C GLY A 190 -8.77 -23.66 -10.03
N GLU A 191 -7.61 -23.06 -9.78
CA GLU A 191 -6.38 -23.81 -9.48
C GLU A 191 -6.41 -24.31 -8.02
N GLU A 192 -5.98 -25.55 -7.77
CA GLU A 192 -6.03 -26.15 -6.42
C GLU A 192 -5.11 -25.43 -5.41
N ASP A 193 -4.05 -24.79 -5.94
CA ASP A 193 -3.05 -24.02 -5.23
C ASP A 193 -3.43 -22.54 -5.04
N TYR A 194 -4.68 -22.18 -5.32
CA TYR A 194 -5.28 -20.90 -4.97
C TYR A 194 -6.19 -21.03 -3.73
N LEU A 195 -6.16 -20.03 -2.83
CA LEU A 195 -7.08 -19.96 -1.71
C LEU A 195 -8.44 -19.41 -2.14
N ASP A 196 -9.42 -20.31 -2.25
CA ASP A 196 -10.79 -19.92 -2.54
C ASP A 196 -11.47 -19.17 -1.38
N GLN A 197 -12.63 -18.59 -1.69
CA GLN A 197 -13.42 -17.82 -0.73
C GLN A 197 -13.78 -18.61 0.53
N LYS A 198 -14.16 -19.89 0.41
CA LYS A 198 -14.59 -20.70 1.57
C LYS A 198 -13.44 -20.98 2.52
N ARG A 199 -12.24 -21.24 2.00
CA ARG A 199 -11.03 -21.41 2.80
C ARG A 199 -10.69 -20.11 3.54
N LEU A 200 -10.79 -18.96 2.86
CA LEU A 200 -10.55 -17.65 3.47
C LEU A 200 -11.60 -17.30 4.53
N GLU A 201 -12.88 -17.59 4.32
CA GLU A 201 -13.94 -17.45 5.34
C GLU A 201 -13.64 -18.30 6.58
N HIS A 202 -13.21 -19.55 6.40
CA HIS A 202 -12.83 -20.43 7.50
C HIS A 202 -11.63 -19.90 8.29
N LEU A 203 -10.61 -19.38 7.60
CA LEU A 203 -9.45 -18.74 8.23
C LEU A 203 -9.86 -17.48 8.98
N ALA A 204 -10.71 -16.64 8.37
CA ALA A 204 -11.21 -15.41 8.98
C ALA A 204 -11.98 -15.67 10.29
N ALA A 205 -12.84 -16.69 10.31
CA ALA A 205 -13.60 -17.10 11.48
C ALA A 205 -12.71 -17.52 12.67
N GLN A 206 -11.46 -17.91 12.41
CA GLN A 206 -10.48 -18.30 13.42
C GLN A 206 -9.44 -17.21 13.71
N ASN A 207 -9.58 -16.02 13.12
CA ASN A 207 -8.53 -15.00 13.09
C ASN A 207 -7.18 -15.55 12.59
N GLY A 208 -7.22 -16.47 11.63
CA GLY A 208 -6.06 -17.12 11.04
C GLY A 208 -5.31 -16.22 10.07
N ASN A 209 -4.27 -16.79 9.46
CA ASN A 209 -3.45 -16.16 8.43
C ASN A 209 -3.50 -17.00 7.15
N ALA A 210 -3.20 -16.36 6.02
CA ALA A 210 -3.06 -17.01 4.73
C ALA A 210 -1.74 -16.62 4.08
N PRO A 211 -1.03 -17.58 3.45
CA PRO A 211 0.15 -17.27 2.67
C PRO A 211 -0.22 -16.52 1.38
N THR A 212 0.56 -15.50 1.04
CA THR A 212 0.55 -14.82 -0.26
C THR A 212 1.96 -14.82 -0.87
N ARG A 213 2.09 -14.58 -2.17
CA ARG A 213 3.36 -14.40 -2.89
C ARG A 213 3.67 -12.96 -3.25
N VAL A 214 2.83 -12.04 -2.80
CA VAL A 214 3.07 -10.61 -2.91
C VAL A 214 2.54 -9.89 -1.67
N ARG A 215 3.35 -8.96 -1.14
CA ARG A 215 2.95 -8.03 -0.08
C ARG A 215 3.40 -6.62 -0.43
N PHE A 216 2.69 -5.63 0.12
CA PHE A 216 2.90 -4.23 -0.19
C PHE A 216 3.06 -3.40 1.07
N GLU A 217 3.88 -2.36 0.96
CA GLU A 217 4.02 -1.36 2.02
C GLU A 217 3.89 0.05 1.44
N TRP A 218 3.50 0.97 2.31
CA TRP A 218 3.50 2.39 2.02
C TRP A 218 4.80 3.03 2.51
N VAL A 219 5.59 3.56 1.59
CA VAL A 219 6.88 4.21 1.89
C VAL A 219 6.78 5.70 1.66
N MET A 220 7.33 6.50 2.58
CA MET A 220 7.49 7.92 2.35
C MET A 220 8.76 8.18 1.55
N ASP A 221 8.63 8.76 0.37
CA ASP A 221 9.76 9.19 -0.42
C ASP A 221 10.45 10.37 0.28
N SER A 222 11.70 10.17 0.68
CA SER A 222 12.48 11.16 1.45
C SER A 222 12.84 12.42 0.66
N THR A 223 12.79 12.38 -0.67
CA THR A 223 13.16 13.51 -1.54
C THR A 223 11.95 14.40 -1.82
N THR A 224 10.80 13.78 -2.08
CA THR A 224 9.56 14.46 -2.49
C THR A 224 8.60 14.66 -1.32
N GLY A 225 8.78 13.93 -0.21
CA GLY A 225 7.85 13.89 0.92
C GLY A 225 6.52 13.20 0.61
N LYS A 226 6.39 12.57 -0.56
CA LYS A 226 5.14 11.93 -1.01
C LYS A 226 5.15 10.44 -0.69
N MET A 227 3.97 9.88 -0.48
CA MET A 227 3.82 8.44 -0.33
C MET A 227 4.05 7.72 -1.66
N LYS A 228 4.71 6.58 -1.60
CA LYS A 228 4.95 5.61 -2.66
C LYS A 228 4.52 4.23 -2.16
N VAL A 229 4.33 3.31 -3.10
CA VAL A 229 4.04 1.90 -2.80
C VAL A 229 5.22 1.06 -3.27
N ASN A 230 5.73 0.22 -2.38
CA ASN A 230 6.66 -0.84 -2.73
C ASN A 230 5.92 -2.17 -2.68
N GLY A 231 6.20 -3.05 -3.64
CA GLY A 231 5.70 -4.42 -3.68
C GLY A 231 6.86 -5.40 -3.65
N TYR A 232 6.70 -6.48 -2.89
CA TYR A 232 7.72 -7.52 -2.72
C TYR A 232 7.12 -8.89 -2.94
N HIS A 233 7.89 -9.77 -3.57
CA HIS A 233 7.63 -11.21 -3.51
C HIS A 233 7.73 -11.70 -2.06
N THR A 234 6.99 -12.76 -1.74
CA THR A 234 7.01 -13.40 -0.42
C THR A 234 7.04 -14.92 -0.54
N GLY A 235 7.47 -15.61 0.53
CA GLY A 235 7.53 -17.08 0.57
C GLY A 235 8.90 -17.68 0.23
N ALA A 236 9.90 -16.85 -0.08
CA ALA A 236 11.30 -17.26 -0.22
C ALA A 236 12.20 -16.20 0.42
N GLY A 237 12.64 -16.41 1.66
CA GLY A 237 13.50 -15.48 2.40
C GLY A 237 12.96 -15.12 3.79
N MET A 238 13.41 -13.99 4.34
CA MET A 238 13.10 -13.57 5.72
C MET A 238 11.73 -12.90 5.89
N LEU A 239 11.17 -12.32 4.81
CA LEU A 239 9.86 -11.68 4.86
C LEU A 239 8.75 -12.74 4.90
N SER A 240 7.86 -12.63 5.90
CA SER A 240 6.75 -13.56 6.06
C SER A 240 5.82 -13.52 4.85
N SER A 241 5.38 -14.68 4.38
CA SER A 241 4.26 -14.79 3.44
C SER A 241 2.90 -14.76 4.12
N GLU A 242 2.83 -14.93 5.44
CA GLU A 242 1.58 -15.04 6.17
C GLU A 242 0.95 -13.66 6.40
N VAL A 243 -0.27 -13.49 5.90
CA VAL A 243 -1.07 -12.26 6.05
C VAL A 243 -2.32 -12.57 6.86
N PRO A 244 -2.67 -11.75 7.87
CA PRO A 244 -3.89 -11.94 8.64
C PRO A 244 -5.14 -11.91 7.78
N VAL A 245 -6.00 -12.93 7.92
CA VAL A 245 -7.31 -13.00 7.26
C VAL A 245 -8.37 -12.56 8.26
N ARG A 246 -9.13 -11.52 7.93
CA ARG A 246 -10.13 -10.94 8.84
C ARG A 246 -11.45 -10.75 8.11
N GLU A 247 -12.53 -10.99 8.82
CA GLU A 247 -13.89 -10.80 8.33
C GLU A 247 -14.41 -9.42 8.78
N MET A 248 -15.11 -8.72 7.89
CA MET A 248 -15.87 -7.53 8.28
C MET A 248 -17.08 -7.91 9.14
N LYS A 249 -17.35 -7.14 10.19
CA LYS A 249 -18.49 -7.40 11.08
C LYS A 249 -19.61 -6.40 10.81
N LEU A 250 -20.82 -6.89 10.57
CA LEU A 250 -22.00 -6.04 10.51
C LEU A 250 -22.33 -5.54 11.92
N ASP A 251 -22.38 -4.21 12.10
CA ASP A 251 -23.06 -3.64 13.26
C ASP A 251 -24.57 -3.60 12.97
N PRO A 252 -25.39 -4.41 13.66
CA PRO A 252 -26.83 -4.49 13.40
C PRO A 252 -27.56 -3.20 13.77
N LYS A 253 -26.96 -2.30 14.58
CA LYS A 253 -27.59 -1.03 14.95
C LYS A 253 -27.48 0.00 13.83
N THR A 254 -26.33 0.03 13.17
CA THR A 254 -26.03 1.03 12.14
C THR A 254 -26.19 0.48 10.73
N GLY A 255 -26.18 -0.85 10.56
CA GLY A 255 -26.15 -1.49 9.24
C GLY A 255 -24.83 -1.29 8.50
N ILE A 256 -23.78 -0.87 9.21
CA ILE A 256 -22.45 -0.59 8.67
C ILE A 256 -21.56 -1.80 8.95
N TYR A 257 -20.77 -2.19 7.96
CA TYR A 257 -19.74 -3.21 8.16
C TYR A 257 -18.46 -2.57 8.66
N GLU A 258 -17.86 -3.18 9.68
CA GLU A 258 -16.69 -2.68 10.37
C GLU A 258 -15.54 -3.68 10.26
N PHE A 259 -14.38 -3.18 9.84
CA PHE A 259 -13.11 -3.87 9.97
C PHE A 259 -12.36 -3.30 11.16
N TRP A 260 -11.91 -4.17 12.06
CA TRP A 260 -11.13 -3.83 13.25
C TRP A 260 -9.76 -4.47 13.10
N GLU A 261 -8.71 -3.67 13.26
CA GLU A 261 -7.36 -4.21 13.38
C GLU A 261 -7.18 -4.96 14.71
N ASP A 262 -6.23 -5.89 14.74
CA ASP A 262 -5.96 -6.69 15.94
C ASP A 262 -5.55 -5.77 17.11
N GLY A 263 -6.27 -5.88 18.23
CA GLY A 263 -6.04 -5.04 19.41
C GLY A 263 -6.57 -3.60 19.31
N ALA A 264 -7.27 -3.23 18.22
CA ALA A 264 -7.87 -1.91 18.10
C ALA A 264 -9.02 -1.69 19.10
N SER A 265 -9.11 -0.48 19.64
CA SER A 265 -10.20 -0.06 20.54
C SER A 265 -11.46 0.41 19.82
N GLY A 266 -11.43 0.44 18.49
CA GLY A 266 -12.50 0.90 17.61
C GLY A 266 -12.27 0.40 16.18
N PRO A 267 -13.25 0.61 15.28
CA PRO A 267 -13.10 0.22 13.88
C PRO A 267 -11.96 0.98 13.20
N SER A 268 -11.32 0.36 12.22
CA SER A 268 -10.28 0.98 11.38
C SER A 268 -10.85 1.39 10.02
N ILE A 269 -11.71 0.55 9.43
CA ILE A 269 -12.37 0.81 8.16
C ILE A 269 -13.85 0.51 8.32
N LEU A 270 -14.68 1.37 7.76
CA LEU A 270 -16.12 1.22 7.66
C LEU A 270 -16.48 0.97 6.19
N TRP A 271 -17.43 0.09 5.93
CA TRP A 271 -17.96 -0.14 4.59
C TRP A 271 -19.48 -0.17 4.60
N THR A 272 -20.08 0.48 3.62
CA THR A 272 -21.53 0.45 3.38
C THR A 272 -21.84 -0.02 1.96
N PRO A 273 -22.85 -0.89 1.76
CA PRO A 273 -23.27 -1.34 0.43
C PRO A 273 -23.75 -0.20 -0.48
N ASP A 274 -24.39 0.82 0.09
CA ASP A 274 -24.92 1.95 -0.65
C ASP A 274 -23.84 2.99 -0.96
N ASN A 275 -23.80 3.46 -2.21
CA ASN A 275 -23.04 4.63 -2.62
C ASN A 275 -24.03 5.74 -3.05
N PRO A 276 -24.53 6.58 -2.13
CA PRO A 276 -25.61 7.54 -2.40
C PRO A 276 -25.19 8.75 -3.27
N GLY A 277 -24.37 8.56 -4.30
CA GLY A 277 -24.03 9.61 -5.27
C GLY A 277 -23.08 10.68 -4.73
N PHE A 278 -22.27 10.37 -3.71
CA PHE A 278 -21.27 11.31 -3.20
C PHE A 278 -20.29 11.68 -4.30
N GLN A 279 -20.30 12.96 -4.64
CA GLN A 279 -19.26 13.57 -5.44
C GLN A 279 -18.28 14.24 -4.48
N SER A 280 -17.01 13.83 -4.55
CA SER A 280 -15.96 14.52 -3.81
C SER A 280 -15.94 15.99 -4.27
N PRO A 281 -15.98 16.97 -3.36
CA PRO A 281 -15.78 18.38 -3.70
C PRO A 281 -14.47 18.52 -4.47
N GLN A 282 -14.48 19.34 -5.53
CA GLN A 282 -13.30 19.53 -6.39
C GLN A 282 -12.08 20.05 -5.62
N HIS A 283 -12.28 20.63 -4.43
CA HIS A 283 -11.23 21.15 -3.57
C HIS A 283 -11.55 20.90 -2.10
N THR A 284 -10.87 19.94 -1.46
CA THR A 284 -11.08 19.61 -0.04
C THR A 284 -10.10 20.34 0.89
N GLY A 285 -9.27 21.25 0.36
CA GLY A 285 -8.19 21.89 1.10
C GLY A 285 -6.99 20.97 1.39
N ASN A 286 -7.09 19.68 1.05
CA ASN A 286 -5.96 18.75 1.09
C ASN A 286 -5.28 18.72 -0.29
N GLU A 287 -4.21 19.49 -0.44
CA GLU A 287 -3.40 19.53 -1.66
C GLU A 287 -2.46 18.32 -1.80
N ASN A 288 -2.28 17.52 -0.74
CA ASN A 288 -1.42 16.33 -0.71
C ASN A 288 -2.18 15.07 -1.14
N ILE A 289 -2.70 15.10 -2.35
CA ILE A 289 -3.40 13.95 -2.95
C ILE A 289 -2.35 12.92 -3.41
N PHE A 290 -2.51 11.67 -3.00
CA PHE A 290 -1.69 10.59 -3.53
C PHE A 290 -2.02 10.38 -5.01
N VAL A 291 -0.99 10.26 -5.85
CA VAL A 291 -1.13 10.00 -7.29
C VAL A 291 -0.70 8.55 -7.52
N PRO A 292 -1.64 7.64 -7.82
CA PRO A 292 -1.30 6.25 -8.12
C PRO A 292 -0.28 6.15 -9.27
N PRO A 293 0.75 5.30 -9.14
CA PRO A 293 1.65 5.02 -10.26
C PRO A 293 0.90 4.23 -11.36
N PRO A 294 1.38 4.24 -12.61
CA PRO A 294 0.76 3.49 -13.71
C PRO A 294 0.84 1.96 -13.51
N THR A 295 1.93 1.48 -12.90
CA THR A 295 2.13 0.09 -12.47
C THR A 295 3.01 0.10 -11.21
N ILE A 296 2.96 -0.98 -10.42
CA ILE A 296 3.87 -1.23 -9.30
C ILE A 296 4.78 -2.39 -9.70
N THR A 297 6.09 -2.19 -9.59
CA THR A 297 7.07 -3.27 -9.76
C THR A 297 7.14 -4.08 -8.47
N ILE A 298 6.92 -5.40 -8.59
CA ILE A 298 7.11 -6.37 -7.52
C ILE A 298 8.58 -6.78 -7.54
N LEU A 299 9.29 -6.54 -6.44
CA LEU A 299 10.71 -6.85 -6.31
C LEU A 299 10.90 -8.25 -5.71
N PRO A 300 11.91 -9.02 -6.16
CA PRO A 300 12.30 -10.25 -5.47
C PRO A 300 12.81 -9.93 -4.06
N ILE A 301 12.71 -10.89 -3.14
CA ILE A 301 13.31 -10.74 -1.81
C ILE A 301 14.83 -10.70 -1.99
N PRO A 302 15.54 -9.69 -1.45
CA PRO A 302 16.99 -9.68 -1.48
C PRO A 302 17.54 -10.95 -0.82
N GLU A 303 18.42 -11.68 -1.50
CA GLU A 303 19.20 -12.73 -0.84
C GLU A 303 20.20 -12.08 0.13
N GLU A 304 20.47 -12.69 1.29
CA GLU A 304 21.48 -12.21 2.26
C GLU A 304 22.94 -12.27 1.72
N THR A 305 23.15 -12.31 0.41
CA THR A 305 24.48 -12.49 -0.15
C THR A 305 25.33 -11.24 0.08
N GLY A 306 26.35 -11.40 0.93
CA GLY A 306 27.41 -10.42 1.23
C GLY A 306 28.31 -10.11 0.02
N GLY A 307 27.71 -9.59 -1.04
CA GLY A 307 28.35 -9.14 -2.26
C GLY A 307 27.79 -7.79 -2.70
N TYR A 308 28.70 -6.92 -3.13
CA TYR A 308 28.58 -5.47 -3.37
C TYR A 308 27.56 -5.00 -4.43
N THR A 309 26.43 -5.69 -4.61
CA THR A 309 25.29 -5.16 -5.35
C THR A 309 24.47 -4.25 -4.45
N GLU A 310 24.06 -3.08 -4.94
CA GLU A 310 23.14 -2.15 -4.29
C GLU A 310 21.80 -2.86 -3.98
N THR A 311 21.76 -3.64 -2.90
CA THR A 311 20.56 -4.31 -2.45
C THR A 311 19.64 -3.27 -1.84
N PHE A 312 18.40 -3.21 -2.33
CA PHE A 312 17.34 -2.49 -1.62
C PHE A 312 17.33 -2.97 -0.17
N PRO A 313 17.19 -2.06 0.82
CA PRO A 313 17.17 -2.46 2.22
C PRO A 313 16.11 -3.55 2.41
N MET A 314 16.48 -4.64 3.09
CA MET A 314 15.58 -5.75 3.35
C MET A 314 14.31 -5.21 4.04
N PRO A 315 13.11 -5.49 3.51
CA PRO A 315 11.89 -4.99 4.13
C PRO A 315 11.67 -5.69 5.48
N GLU A 316 11.31 -4.92 6.51
CA GLU A 316 11.03 -5.44 7.85
C GLU A 316 9.53 -5.71 8.03
N GLU A 317 9.18 -6.81 8.70
CA GLU A 317 7.78 -7.20 8.96
C GLU A 317 6.96 -6.07 9.60
N LYS A 318 7.57 -5.27 10.48
CA LYS A 318 6.92 -4.12 11.16
C LYS A 318 6.45 -3.01 10.22
N ASN A 319 6.89 -3.00 8.96
CA ASN A 319 6.48 -2.02 7.96
C ASN A 319 5.24 -2.44 7.18
N PHE A 320 4.86 -3.72 7.24
CA PHE A 320 3.66 -4.22 6.62
C PHE A 320 2.47 -4.05 7.56
N ARG A 321 1.43 -3.40 7.05
CA ARG A 321 0.14 -3.20 7.72
C ARG A 321 -0.95 -3.65 6.77
N ASP A 322 -0.97 -4.95 6.52
CA ASP A 322 -1.76 -5.59 5.47
C ASP A 322 -2.64 -6.72 5.99
N TYR A 323 -3.75 -6.94 5.30
CA TYR A 323 -4.79 -7.88 5.67
C TYR A 323 -5.45 -8.45 4.42
N ILE A 324 -5.95 -9.68 4.51
CA ILE A 324 -6.94 -10.21 3.57
C ILE A 324 -8.31 -10.00 4.22
N LEU A 325 -9.12 -9.16 3.60
CA LEU A 325 -10.44 -8.79 4.09
C LEU A 325 -11.52 -9.64 3.40
N VAL A 326 -12.33 -10.32 4.21
CA VAL A 326 -13.46 -11.15 3.77
C VAL A 326 -14.76 -10.44 4.14
N HIS A 327 -15.70 -10.41 3.20
CA HIS A 327 -17.06 -9.93 3.47
C HIS A 327 -17.96 -11.11 3.88
N PRO A 328 -18.67 -11.05 5.02
CA PRO A 328 -19.42 -12.19 5.56
C PRO A 328 -20.57 -12.67 4.64
N GLU A 329 -21.23 -11.75 3.95
CA GLU A 329 -22.31 -12.07 3.01
C GLU A 329 -21.85 -12.15 1.54
N GLY A 330 -20.53 -12.08 1.28
CA GLY A 330 -19.99 -12.14 -0.08
C GLY A 330 -20.40 -10.98 -1.00
N ALA A 331 -20.68 -9.79 -0.44
CA ALA A 331 -21.01 -8.60 -1.23
C ALA A 331 -19.85 -8.16 -2.15
N PHE A 332 -18.62 -8.53 -1.78
CA PHE A 332 -17.45 -8.55 -2.63
C PHE A 332 -16.61 -9.79 -2.30
N GLU A 333 -15.89 -10.30 -3.31
CA GLU A 333 -14.91 -11.38 -3.14
C GLU A 333 -13.76 -10.94 -2.22
N PRO A 334 -13.07 -11.85 -1.51
CA PRO A 334 -11.96 -11.50 -0.63
C PRO A 334 -10.90 -10.63 -1.32
N ILE A 335 -10.50 -9.56 -0.63
CA ILE A 335 -9.54 -8.57 -1.14
C ILE A 335 -8.31 -8.51 -0.25
N TYR A 336 -7.14 -8.25 -0.83
CA TYR A 336 -5.96 -7.88 -0.05
C TYR A 336 -5.91 -6.36 0.10
N ILE A 337 -5.80 -5.88 1.34
CA ILE A 337 -5.68 -4.45 1.67
C ILE A 337 -4.36 -4.20 2.38
N TYR A 338 -3.78 -3.03 2.14
CA TYR A 338 -2.59 -2.56 2.86
C TYR A 338 -2.71 -1.08 3.17
N LEU A 339 -2.48 -0.75 4.44
CA LEU A 339 -2.89 0.49 5.06
C LEU A 339 -1.67 1.35 5.35
N ALA A 340 -1.72 2.64 5.00
CA ALA A 340 -0.64 3.54 5.44
C ALA A 340 -0.66 3.66 6.96
N LYS A 341 0.52 3.71 7.59
CA LYS A 341 0.63 3.92 9.04
C LYS A 341 -0.07 5.23 9.46
N PRO A 342 -0.68 5.30 10.66
CA PRO A 342 -1.37 6.51 11.10
C PRO A 342 -0.41 7.70 11.16
N PRO A 343 -0.90 8.94 10.95
CA PRO A 343 -0.09 10.14 11.13
C PRO A 343 0.54 10.20 12.52
N VAL A 344 1.66 10.91 12.62
CA VAL A 344 2.29 11.19 13.91
C VAL A 344 1.47 12.17 14.74
N LYS A 345 1.54 12.05 16.07
CA LYS A 345 0.89 12.98 17.01
C LYS A 345 1.95 13.85 17.68
N LEU A 346 1.61 15.11 17.98
CA LEU A 346 2.47 15.99 18.75
C LEU A 346 2.87 15.32 20.08
N VAL A 347 4.16 15.42 20.44
CA VAL A 347 4.83 14.80 21.59
C VAL A 347 4.74 13.28 21.70
N GLU A 348 4.36 12.62 20.60
CA GLU A 348 4.51 11.17 20.49
C GLU A 348 5.99 10.79 20.53
N VAL A 349 6.31 9.73 21.26
CA VAL A 349 7.66 9.22 21.47
C VAL A 349 7.72 7.75 21.09
N GLU A 350 8.63 7.39 20.20
CA GLU A 350 8.96 6.02 19.79
C GLU A 350 10.44 5.96 19.35
N LEU A 351 10.92 4.81 18.85
CA LEU A 351 12.18 4.78 18.10
C LEU A 351 12.04 5.64 16.84
N TYR A 352 13.12 6.28 16.41
CA TYR A 352 13.09 7.06 15.16
C TYR A 352 12.67 6.19 13.97
N SER A 353 13.18 4.95 13.90
CA SER A 353 12.79 3.96 12.89
C SER A 353 11.28 3.71 12.82
N ASP A 354 10.56 3.82 13.94
CA ASP A 354 9.13 3.51 13.99
C ASP A 354 8.26 4.66 13.47
N PHE A 355 8.86 5.84 13.30
CA PHE A 355 8.25 6.95 12.58
C PHE A 355 8.45 6.88 11.05
N GLU A 356 9.27 5.96 10.55
CA GLU A 356 9.43 5.78 9.10
C GLU A 356 8.12 5.27 8.47
N GLY A 357 7.76 5.88 7.34
CA GLY A 357 6.50 5.63 6.62
C GLY A 357 5.26 6.31 7.23
N ARG A 358 5.38 7.00 8.37
CA ARG A 358 4.26 7.75 8.98
C ARG A 358 4.17 9.17 8.43
N SER A 359 2.96 9.60 8.07
CA SER A 359 2.72 10.99 7.66
C SER A 359 3.05 11.97 8.79
N ARG A 360 3.78 13.02 8.45
CA ARG A 360 4.07 14.15 9.35
C ARG A 360 3.29 15.42 9.01
N GLU A 361 2.40 15.31 8.01
CA GLU A 361 1.50 16.37 7.53
C GLU A 361 2.19 17.67 7.09
N GLY A 362 3.52 17.66 6.95
CA GLY A 362 4.34 18.86 6.76
C GLY A 362 4.43 19.76 8.00
N LEU A 363 3.76 19.40 9.10
CA LEU A 363 3.66 20.18 10.33
C LEU A 363 4.69 19.75 11.39
N TYR A 364 5.07 18.47 11.38
CA TYR A 364 5.90 17.88 12.43
C TYR A 364 7.21 17.30 11.90
N HIS A 365 8.19 17.19 12.79
CA HIS A 365 9.41 16.42 12.57
C HIS A 365 9.62 15.44 13.74
N ALA A 366 10.25 14.30 13.46
CA ALA A 366 10.80 13.44 14.49
C ALA A 366 12.21 13.95 14.85
N ASP A 367 12.39 14.28 16.12
CA ASP A 367 13.61 14.82 16.69
C ASP A 367 14.29 13.74 17.55
N HIS A 368 15.55 13.42 17.25
CA HIS A 368 16.29 12.35 17.95
C HIS A 368 16.80 12.88 19.28
N MET A 369 16.52 12.16 20.36
CA MET A 369 16.90 12.55 21.72
C MET A 369 17.62 11.39 22.43
N PRO A 370 18.96 11.43 22.57
CA PRO A 370 19.88 12.49 22.15
C PRO A 370 20.12 12.53 20.63
N SER A 371 20.85 13.56 20.16
CA SER A 371 21.11 13.73 18.72
C SER A 371 21.69 12.48 18.04
N ALA A 372 21.23 12.19 16.82
CA ALA A 372 21.74 11.07 16.02
C ALA A 372 23.26 11.12 15.77
N ALA A 373 23.86 12.32 15.78
CA ALA A 373 25.32 12.46 15.68
C ALA A 373 26.05 11.95 16.93
N ALA A 374 25.57 12.29 18.12
CA ALA A 374 26.13 11.79 19.39
C ALA A 374 25.97 10.27 19.51
N VAL A 375 24.81 9.73 19.11
CA VAL A 375 24.56 8.28 19.09
C VAL A 375 25.52 7.57 18.14
N ARG A 376 25.70 8.06 16.91
CA ARG A 376 26.68 7.49 15.96
C ARG A 376 28.11 7.51 16.50
N ALA A 377 28.53 8.61 17.12
CA ALA A 377 29.85 8.71 17.72
C ALA A 377 30.05 7.72 18.90
N ASN A 378 29.00 7.48 19.69
CA ASN A 378 29.00 6.46 20.74
C ASN A 378 29.11 5.05 20.14
N LEU A 379 28.27 4.74 19.15
CA LEU A 379 28.24 3.45 18.47
C LEU A 379 29.56 3.14 17.77
N LYS A 380 30.21 4.12 17.12
CA LYS A 380 31.52 3.92 16.48
C LYS A 380 32.59 3.47 17.47
N ARG A 381 32.54 3.93 18.73
CA ARG A 381 33.47 3.47 19.77
C ARG A 381 33.17 2.05 20.25
N ARG A 382 31.88 1.69 20.31
CA ARG A 382 31.44 0.35 20.73
C ARG A 382 31.64 -0.71 19.64
N TYR A 383 31.50 -0.30 18.38
CA TYR A 383 31.64 -1.13 17.19
C TYR A 383 32.63 -0.48 16.21
N PRO A 384 33.95 -0.53 16.49
CA PRO A 384 34.96 0.14 15.67
C PRO A 384 34.99 -0.32 14.20
N ASP A 385 34.63 -1.58 13.96
CA ASP A 385 34.65 -2.19 12.63
C ASP A 385 33.41 -1.86 11.79
N ALA A 386 32.34 -1.35 12.41
CA ALA A 386 31.12 -0.99 11.69
C ALA A 386 31.36 0.18 10.74
N ASP A 387 30.81 0.09 9.54
CA ASP A 387 30.90 1.16 8.54
C ASP A 387 29.90 2.31 8.83
N GLU A 388 30.01 3.42 8.11
CA GLU A 388 29.14 4.58 8.34
C GLU A 388 27.66 4.32 8.03
N ASN A 389 27.34 3.43 7.08
CA ASN A 389 25.96 3.11 6.77
C ASN A 389 25.35 2.24 7.87
N GLU A 390 26.08 1.23 8.34
CA GLU A 390 25.69 0.40 9.48
C GLU A 390 25.45 1.26 10.72
N LEU A 391 26.36 2.20 11.02
CA LEU A 391 26.20 3.11 12.16
C LEU A 391 25.02 4.06 12.01
N ARG A 392 24.73 4.52 10.79
CA ARG A 392 23.57 5.35 10.50
C ARG A 392 22.27 4.59 10.72
N GLU A 393 22.19 3.33 10.30
CA GLU A 393 21.00 2.49 10.53
C GLU A 393 20.84 2.14 12.00
N MET A 394 21.91 1.77 12.71
CA MET A 394 21.88 1.56 14.16
C MET A 394 21.42 2.80 14.92
N ALA A 395 21.84 4.00 14.48
CA ALA A 395 21.46 5.25 15.12
C ALA A 395 19.97 5.63 14.94
N LYS A 396 19.24 4.98 14.03
CA LYS A 396 17.77 5.11 13.94
C LYS A 396 17.06 4.43 15.11
N ASN A 397 17.73 3.51 15.82
CA ASN A 397 17.22 2.86 17.02
C ASN A 397 17.50 3.70 18.29
N VAL A 398 17.34 5.02 18.19
CA VAL A 398 17.31 5.93 19.35
C VAL A 398 15.90 6.47 19.50
N ALA A 399 15.52 6.81 20.73
CA ALA A 399 14.28 7.50 21.00
C ALA A 399 14.19 8.81 20.22
N ALA A 400 13.02 9.07 19.65
CA ALA A 400 12.69 10.32 19.02
C ALA A 400 11.34 10.83 19.52
N ILE A 401 11.18 12.15 19.51
CA ILE A 401 9.95 12.84 19.86
C ILE A 401 9.41 13.63 18.67
N ILE A 402 8.10 13.59 18.49
CA ILE A 402 7.41 14.37 17.46
C ILE A 402 7.19 15.79 17.95
N VAL A 403 7.78 16.74 17.24
CA VAL A 403 7.73 18.16 17.58
C VAL A 403 7.30 18.98 16.35
N PRO A 404 6.76 20.20 16.54
CA PRO A 404 6.46 21.08 15.41
C PRO A 404 7.73 21.33 14.60
N ALA A 405 7.60 21.32 13.27
CA ALA A 405 8.74 21.47 12.36
C ALA A 405 9.48 22.80 12.61
N GLU A 406 8.77 23.84 13.03
CA GLU A 406 9.38 25.11 13.42
C GLU A 406 10.24 25.01 14.69
N VAL A 407 9.77 24.31 15.73
CA VAL A 407 10.53 24.07 16.96
C VAL A 407 11.80 23.28 16.65
N HIS A 408 11.69 22.19 15.89
CA HIS A 408 12.86 21.42 15.46
C HIS A 408 13.83 22.30 14.67
N ARG A 409 13.35 23.06 13.69
CA ARG A 409 14.20 23.90 12.82
C ARG A 409 14.85 25.07 13.53
N LYS A 410 14.18 25.72 14.48
CA LYS A 410 14.65 26.98 15.07
C LYS A 410 15.32 26.79 16.41
N ILE A 411 14.86 25.85 17.23
CA ILE A 411 15.22 25.76 18.64
C ILE A 411 16.08 24.54 18.93
N SER A 412 15.72 23.39 18.38
CA SER A 412 16.42 22.16 18.70
C SER A 412 17.88 22.17 18.21
N GLU A 413 18.79 21.77 19.09
CA GLU A 413 20.22 21.68 18.83
C GLU A 413 20.55 20.47 17.94
N THR A 414 19.67 19.47 17.95
CA THR A 414 19.78 18.24 17.16
C THR A 414 19.52 18.48 15.66
N TYR A 415 18.98 19.65 15.29
CA TYR A 415 18.63 19.99 13.93
C TYR A 415 19.84 20.50 13.14
N GLY A 416 20.04 19.92 11.95
CA GLY A 416 20.85 20.54 10.88
C GLY A 416 22.30 20.86 11.25
N ALA A 417 23.03 19.87 11.78
CA ALA A 417 24.47 19.96 12.13
C ALA A 417 24.84 21.11 13.08
N ARG A 418 23.88 21.63 13.87
CA ARG A 418 24.12 22.68 14.87
C ARG A 418 25.00 22.22 16.03
N ASN A 419 24.97 20.93 16.33
CA ASN A 419 25.89 20.33 17.29
C ASN A 419 27.33 20.48 16.78
N THR A 420 28.16 21.18 17.56
CA THR A 420 29.58 21.32 17.27
C THR A 420 30.30 19.97 17.44
N PRO A 421 31.43 19.72 16.74
CA PRO A 421 32.19 18.47 16.92
C PRO A 421 32.55 18.17 18.39
N LYS A 422 32.90 19.22 19.15
CA LYS A 422 33.19 19.11 20.58
C LYS A 422 31.96 18.65 21.39
N GLN A 423 30.80 19.25 21.12
CA GLN A 423 29.55 18.86 21.78
C GLN A 423 29.15 17.43 21.42
N ILE A 424 29.29 17.02 20.16
CA ILE A 424 29.03 15.64 19.72
C ILE A 424 29.91 14.66 20.48
N GLU A 425 31.21 14.96 20.60
CA GLU A 425 32.14 14.14 21.36
C GLU A 425 31.70 14.01 22.83
N GLU A 426 31.49 15.13 23.53
CA GLU A 426 31.04 15.14 24.93
C GLU A 426 29.70 14.41 25.12
N ASP A 427 28.69 14.73 24.31
CA ASP A 427 27.35 14.12 24.35
C ASP A 427 27.40 12.61 24.10
N SER A 428 28.30 12.16 23.23
CA SER A 428 28.43 10.74 22.91
C SER A 428 28.95 9.90 24.08
N TRP A 429 29.66 10.49 25.04
CA TRP A 429 30.07 9.79 26.27
C TRP A 429 28.96 9.76 27.32
N GLU A 430 28.08 10.75 27.32
CA GLU A 430 27.03 10.95 28.33
C GLU A 430 25.64 11.09 27.67
N LEU A 431 25.23 10.07 26.90
CA LEU A 431 24.00 10.07 26.10
C LEU A 431 22.74 10.38 26.93
N LYS A 432 22.69 9.88 28.18
CA LYS A 432 21.59 10.15 29.11
C LYS A 432 21.47 11.64 29.43
N SER A 433 22.58 12.30 29.77
CA SER A 433 22.60 13.73 30.07
C SER A 433 22.40 14.59 28.82
N ALA A 434 22.88 14.12 27.66
CA ALA A 434 22.63 14.77 26.38
C ALA A 434 21.13 14.81 26.05
N LEU A 435 20.41 13.70 26.27
CA LEU A 435 18.95 13.65 26.12
C LEU A 435 18.27 14.71 26.99
N ASP A 436 18.60 14.74 28.28
CA ASP A 436 18.01 15.69 29.22
C ASP A 436 18.24 17.13 28.75
N ARG A 437 19.47 17.49 28.34
CA ARG A 437 19.77 18.83 27.80
C ARG A 437 18.97 19.15 26.54
N ASN A 438 18.96 18.25 25.56
CA ASN A 438 18.26 18.49 24.29
C ASN A 438 16.73 18.61 24.52
N PHE A 439 16.16 17.81 25.43
CA PHE A 439 14.75 17.91 25.78
C PHE A 439 14.40 19.22 26.49
N GLU A 440 15.18 19.63 27.49
CA GLU A 440 14.93 20.89 28.20
C GLU A 440 15.06 22.12 27.27
N ALA A 441 15.87 22.05 26.22
CA ALA A 441 16.01 23.13 25.24
C ALA A 441 14.70 23.39 24.46
N ILE A 442 13.96 22.33 24.10
CA ILE A 442 12.70 22.46 23.33
C ILE A 442 11.46 22.59 24.23
N ARG A 443 11.56 22.21 25.51
CA ARG A 443 10.44 22.14 26.46
C ARG A 443 9.65 23.44 26.58
N PRO A 444 10.24 24.65 26.69
CA PRO A 444 9.49 25.89 26.77
C PRO A 444 8.64 26.14 25.52
N ALA A 445 9.19 25.85 24.34
CA ALA A 445 8.50 26.05 23.07
C ALA A 445 7.32 25.09 22.91
N LEU A 446 7.43 23.84 23.34
CA LEU A 446 6.32 22.88 23.28
C LEU A 446 5.12 23.32 24.13
N LYS A 447 5.33 24.04 25.23
CA LYS A 447 4.22 24.60 26.04
C LYS A 447 3.39 25.63 25.28
N GLU A 448 3.99 26.35 24.33
CA GLU A 448 3.27 27.29 23.46
C GLU A 448 2.29 26.58 22.51
N TYR A 449 2.52 25.29 22.24
CA TYR A 449 1.62 24.43 21.47
C TYR A 449 0.60 23.68 22.35
N SER A 450 0.29 24.22 23.53
CA SER A 450 -0.68 23.66 24.49
C SER A 450 -0.33 22.24 25.01
N VAL A 451 0.94 21.86 24.94
CA VAL A 451 1.42 20.62 25.56
C VAL A 451 1.52 20.84 27.07
N THR A 452 0.90 19.94 27.84
CA THR A 452 0.89 20.00 29.31
C THR A 452 2.20 19.50 29.92
N GLU A 453 2.48 19.90 31.16
CA GLU A 453 3.66 19.41 31.89
C GLU A 453 3.65 17.89 32.08
N SER A 454 2.47 17.28 32.31
CA SER A 454 2.33 15.82 32.43
C SER A 454 2.76 15.11 31.15
N GLN A 455 2.30 15.59 29.99
CA GLN A 455 2.68 15.01 28.70
C GLN A 455 4.17 15.13 28.43
N LEU A 456 4.80 16.24 28.83
CA LEU A 456 6.25 16.44 28.68
C LEU A 456 7.05 15.48 29.57
N GLU A 457 6.66 15.31 30.83
CA GLU A 457 7.31 14.37 31.75
C GLU A 457 7.11 12.91 31.32
N GLU A 458 5.91 12.53 30.86
CA GLU A 458 5.63 11.21 30.31
C GLU A 458 6.48 10.94 29.05
N ALA A 459 6.57 11.90 28.13
CA ALA A 459 7.40 11.80 26.93
C ALA A 459 8.88 11.63 27.29
N LYS A 460 9.39 12.43 28.23
CA LYS A 460 10.78 12.33 28.71
C LYS A 460 11.07 10.98 29.36
N ALA A 461 10.17 10.51 30.22
CA ALA A 461 10.29 9.20 30.87
C ALA A 461 10.30 8.06 29.84
N LYS A 462 9.42 8.12 28.84
CA LYS A 462 9.34 7.14 27.75
C LYS A 462 10.61 7.13 26.89
N MET A 463 11.18 8.29 26.54
CA MET A 463 12.45 8.36 25.80
C MET A 463 13.60 7.69 26.58
N HIS A 464 13.67 7.94 27.89
CA HIS A 464 14.64 7.27 28.76
C HIS A 464 14.43 5.76 28.85
N GLU A 465 13.17 5.30 28.87
CA GLU A 465 12.86 3.87 28.84
C GLU A 465 13.31 3.20 27.53
N ILE A 466 13.01 3.83 26.39
CA ILE A 466 13.40 3.34 25.06
C ILE A 466 14.93 3.23 24.97
N ASN A 467 15.66 4.29 25.30
CA ASN A 467 17.11 4.29 25.15
C ASN A 467 17.82 3.29 26.10
N ARG A 468 17.26 3.04 27.29
CA ARG A 468 17.73 1.94 28.17
C ARG A 468 17.49 0.57 27.54
N LYS A 469 16.31 0.33 26.94
CA LYS A 469 16.00 -0.94 26.26
C LYS A 469 16.91 -1.18 25.04
N GLN A 470 17.31 -0.11 24.35
CA GLN A 470 18.27 -0.16 23.25
C GLN A 470 19.73 -0.28 23.72
N GLY A 471 19.99 -0.25 25.03
CA GLY A 471 21.33 -0.41 25.59
C GLY A 471 22.27 0.77 25.32
N LEU A 472 21.72 1.97 25.10
CA LEU A 472 22.48 3.20 24.89
C LEU A 472 23.07 3.75 26.20
N TYR A 473 22.40 3.50 27.34
CA TYR A 473 22.89 3.82 28.70
C TYR A 473 22.12 3.09 29.80
#